data_AF-A0AA43XN17-F1
#
_entry.id   AF-A0AA43XN17-F1
#
_cell.length_a   1.000
_cell.length_b   1.000
_cell.length_c   1.000
_cell.angle_alpha   90.00
_cell.angle_beta   90.00
_cell.angle_gamma   90.00
#
_symmetry.space_group_name_H-M   'P 1'
#
loop_
_entity.id
_entity.type
_entity.pdbx_description
1 polymer ?
#
loop_
_entity_poly.entity_id
_entity_poly.type
_entity_poly.pdbx_seq_one_letter_code
_entity_poly.pdbx_strand_id
1 'polypeptide(L)' 'EYPAIGSKLWKDHFWSRSYCLLTTGGAPLEVIKNYIESQGEK' A
#
# COMPACT_ATOMS: atom_id res chain seq x y z
N GLU A 1 -22.05 -24.64 0.65
CA GLU A 1 -22.23 -23.27 1.14
C GLU A 1 -21.94 -23.19 2.64
N TYR A 2 -21.63 -22.02 3.19
CA TYR A 2 -21.29 -21.82 4.61
C TYR A 2 -22.36 -20.97 5.34
N PRO A 3 -23.53 -21.56 5.64
CA PRO A 3 -24.66 -20.82 6.22
C PRO A 3 -24.35 -20.22 7.61
N ALA A 4 -23.44 -20.82 8.36
CA ALA A 4 -23.03 -20.35 9.69
C ALA A 4 -22.28 -19.00 9.67
N ILE A 5 -21.82 -18.53 8.52
CA ILE A 5 -21.07 -17.27 8.39
C ILE A 5 -22.01 -16.07 8.23
N GLY A 6 -23.23 -16.27 7.70
CA GLY A 6 -24.15 -15.18 7.38
C GLY A 6 -24.50 -14.29 8.58
N SER A 7 -24.70 -14.88 9.76
CA SER A 7 -24.99 -14.13 11.00
C SER A 7 -23.82 -13.27 11.50
N LYS A 8 -22.61 -13.51 10.98
CA LYS A 8 -21.38 -12.78 11.34
C LYS A 8 -21.03 -11.69 10.33
N LEU A 9 -21.70 -11.64 9.18
CA LEU A 9 -21.46 -10.63 8.16
C LEU A 9 -22.06 -9.29 8.57
N TRP A 10 -21.39 -8.22 8.18
CA TRP A 10 -21.96 -6.88 8.29
C TRP A 10 -22.69 -6.56 6.99
N LYS A 11 -24.02 -6.47 7.04
CA LYS A 11 -24.88 -6.20 5.86
C LYS A 11 -24.58 -7.15 4.69
N ASP A 12 -24.39 -8.44 4.97
CA ASP A 12 -24.02 -9.46 3.98
C ASP A 12 -22.65 -9.25 3.31
N HIS A 13 -21.78 -8.40 3.87
CA HIS A 13 -20.43 -8.15 3.39
C HIS A 13 -19.38 -8.52 4.44
N PHE A 14 -18.22 -8.96 3.96
CA PHE A 14 -17.04 -9.23 4.79
C PHE A 14 -16.26 -7.95 5.12
N TRP A 15 -16.20 -7.02 4.19
CA TRP A 15 -15.36 -5.83 4.28
C TRP A 15 -16.19 -4.57 4.03
N SER A 16 -15.78 -3.47 4.67
CA SER A 16 -16.27 -2.15 4.28
C SER A 16 -15.85 -1.84 2.84
N ARG A 17 -16.61 -0.97 2.16
CA ARG A 17 -16.22 -0.42 0.85
C ARG A 17 -15.06 0.57 0.95
N SER A 18 -14.76 1.06 2.16
CA SER A 18 -13.63 1.95 2.40
C SER A 18 -12.32 1.17 2.41
N TYR A 19 -11.26 1.79 1.90
CA TYR A 19 -9.90 1.27 1.97
C TYR A 19 -8.91 2.38 2.33
N CYS A 20 -7.78 2.00 2.92
CA CYS A 20 -6.64 2.89 3.16
C CYS A 20 -5.51 2.44 2.24
N LEU A 21 -5.06 3.33 1.37
CA LEU A 21 -3.92 3.10 0.49
C LEU A 21 -2.76 3.95 0.97
N LEU A 22 -1.69 3.30 1.40
CA LEU A 22 -0.45 3.94 1.82
C LEU A 22 0.63 3.63 0.79
N THR A 23 1.40 4.64 0.41
CA THR A 23 2.61 4.42 -0.37
C THR A 23 3.67 3.82 0.54
N THR A 24 4.38 2.81 0.04
CA THR A 24 5.57 2.27 0.71
C THR A 24 6.71 2.37 -0.29
N GLY A 25 7.81 3.00 0.12
CA GLY A 25 8.95 3.27 -0.75
C GLY A 25 9.42 4.73 -0.63
N GLY A 26 10.65 4.90 -0.13
CA GLY A 26 11.40 6.14 -0.35
C GLY A 26 11.98 6.18 -1.77
N ALA A 27 12.98 7.04 -1.98
CA ALA A 27 13.76 7.00 -3.22
C ALA A 27 14.53 5.66 -3.31
N PRO A 28 14.45 4.93 -4.45
CA PRO A 28 15.30 3.77 -4.69
C PRO A 28 16.79 4.12 -4.49
N LEU A 29 17.60 3.12 -4.10
CA LEU A 29 19.04 3.33 -3.88
C LEU A 29 19.74 3.96 -5.11
N GLU A 30 19.31 3.57 -6.32
CA GLU A 30 19.78 4.13 -7.58
C GLU A 30 19.52 5.65 -7.69
N VAL A 31 18.35 6.12 -7.24
CA VAL A 31 18.00 7.53 -7.27
C VAL A 31 18.89 8.33 -6.31
N ILE A 32 19.17 7.79 -5.12
CA ILE A 32 20.07 8.42 -4.14
C ILE A 32 21.52 8.45 -4.67
N LYS A 33 21.97 7.35 -5.30
CA LYS A 33 23.31 7.25 -5.89
C LYS A 33 23.49 8.29 -7.01
N ASN A 34 22.57 8.33 -7.96
CA ASN A 34 22.61 9.30 -9.07
C ASN A 34 22.58 10.75 -8.56
N TYR A 35 21.80 11.02 -7.51
CA TYR A 35 21.79 12.33 -6.85
C TYR A 35 23.18 12.71 -6.34
N ILE A 36 23.84 11.83 -5.57
CA ILE A 36 25.18 12.10 -4.99
C ILE A 36 26.22 12.30 -6.10
N GLU A 37 26.22 11.46 -7.14
CA GLU A 37 27.17 11.57 -8.26
C GLU A 37 27.02 12.90 -9.01
N SER A 38 25.78 13.36 -9.24
CA SER A 38 25.50 14.63 -9.92
C SER A 38 25.88 15.89 -9.12
N GLN A 39 26.08 15.79 -7.80
CA GLN A 39 26.44 16.96 -6.97
C GLN A 39 27.88 17.45 -7.24
N GLY A 40 28.77 16.56 -7.71
CA GLY A 40 30.17 16.90 -8.02
C GLY A 40 30.37 17.53 -9.39
N GLU A 41 29.32 17.65 -10.22
CA GLU A 41 29.40 18.20 -11.57
C GLU A 41 29.13 19.72 -11.64
N LYS A 42 29.08 20.41 -10.49
CA LYS A 42 28.94 21.88 -10.39
C LYS A 42 30.21 22.55 -9.87
#